data_AF-A0A6V7YB54-F1
#
_entry.id   AF-A0A6V7YB54-F1
#
_cell.length_a   1.000
_cell.length_b   1.000
_cell.length_c   1.000
_cell.angle_alpha   90.00
_cell.angle_beta   90.00
_cell.angle_gamma   90.00
#
_symmetry.space_group_name_H-M   'P 1'
#
loop_
_entity.id
_entity.type
_entity.pdbx_description
1 polymer ?
#
loop_
_entity_poly.entity_id
_entity_poly.type
_entity_poly.pdbx_seq_one_letter_code
_entity_poly.pdbx_strand_id
1 'polypeptide(L)'
;IFPALVLASIVLIRYGRLEFSRKRLRWFSLISSVSFPVFLWLIHLPLISEFRVKQERIAELASLSSSLAICTLYQFFVLPRHRRLFTFLSLGFIICNTLIIGIFLYIYNDQLAFSESPILAVIPLFIYQLIVLIVGIICDSNSASSRQAIAQKLTEAIQRRDELEQLKNRQDQLLLSVIPPYLTDKVSKSIFATSSAADFSKQGTTQMKLFHELHVQVHDNVSILFADIVNFTQLAAQLVAKDLVKTLNELYSKFDADAQANFERNLN
;
A
#
# COMPACT_ATOMS: atom_id res chain seq x y z
N ILE A 1 10.47 11.86 -32.68
CA ILE A 1 10.16 10.41 -32.60
C ILE A 1 10.69 9.81 -31.29
N PHE A 2 11.98 9.95 -30.97
CA PHE A 2 12.58 9.42 -29.73
C PHE A 2 11.95 9.89 -28.39
N PRO A 3 11.74 11.21 -28.15
CA PRO A 3 11.10 11.67 -26.90
C PRO A 3 9.65 11.17 -26.74
N ALA A 4 8.95 10.95 -27.86
CA ALA A 4 7.60 10.39 -27.85
C ALA A 4 7.57 8.91 -27.46
N LEU A 5 8.58 8.11 -27.86
CA LEU A 5 8.72 6.71 -27.44
C LEU A 5 9.10 6.58 -25.96
N VAL A 6 9.94 7.48 -25.46
CA VAL A 6 10.30 7.54 -24.03
C VAL A 6 9.10 7.95 -23.18
N LEU A 7 8.35 8.99 -23.60
CA LEU A 7 7.11 9.39 -22.94
C LEU A 7 6.07 8.27 -22.98
N ALA A 8 5.90 7.60 -24.12
CA ALA A 8 5.00 6.45 -24.25
C ALA A 8 5.41 5.31 -23.31
N SER A 9 6.71 5.01 -23.21
CA SER A 9 7.25 4.01 -22.27
C SER A 9 6.98 4.39 -20.81
N ILE A 10 7.23 5.65 -20.42
CA ILE A 10 6.98 6.16 -19.05
C ILE A 10 5.49 6.12 -18.70
N VAL A 11 4.63 6.52 -19.63
CA VAL A 11 3.16 6.47 -19.47
C VAL A 11 2.68 5.03 -19.38
N LEU A 12 3.17 4.12 -20.22
CA LEU A 12 2.88 2.69 -20.13
C LEU A 12 3.38 2.05 -18.83
N ILE A 13 4.49 2.54 -18.27
CA ILE A 13 5.03 2.03 -17.00
C ILE A 13 4.23 2.55 -15.79
N ARG A 14 3.78 3.82 -15.81
CA ARG A 14 3.01 4.42 -14.70
C ARG A 14 1.50 4.16 -14.75
N TYR A 15 0.92 4.14 -15.95
CA TYR A 15 -0.51 4.03 -16.19
C TYR A 15 -0.92 2.73 -16.88
N GLY A 16 0.02 1.87 -17.25
CA GLY A 16 -0.27 0.53 -17.76
C GLY A 16 -1.04 -0.27 -16.74
N ARG A 17 -2.37 -0.25 -16.86
CA ARG A 17 -3.28 -1.13 -16.13
C ARG A 17 -2.75 -2.56 -16.20
N LEU A 18 -2.72 -3.18 -15.03
CA LEU A 18 -2.61 -4.58 -14.59
C LEU A 18 -2.63 -5.76 -15.60
N GLU A 19 -2.84 -5.60 -16.90
CA GLU A 19 -2.95 -6.67 -17.90
C GLU A 19 -1.64 -6.98 -18.65
N PHE A 20 -0.63 -6.09 -18.59
CA PHE A 20 0.64 -6.37 -19.23
C PHE A 20 1.49 -7.34 -18.39
N SER A 21 1.79 -8.51 -18.97
CA SER A 21 2.70 -9.51 -18.37
C SER A 21 3.97 -8.85 -17.82
N ARG A 22 4.35 -9.20 -16.59
CA ARG A 22 5.58 -8.73 -15.90
C ARG A 22 6.84 -8.88 -16.76
N LYS A 23 6.86 -9.77 -17.76
CA LYS A 23 7.96 -9.91 -18.73
C LYS A 23 7.98 -8.76 -19.74
N ARG A 24 6.83 -8.34 -20.28
CA ARG A 24 6.75 -7.30 -21.31
C ARG A 24 7.12 -5.91 -20.77
N LEU A 25 6.70 -5.60 -19.54
CA LEU A 25 7.08 -4.35 -18.86
C LEU A 25 8.61 -4.24 -18.65
N ARG A 26 9.29 -5.37 -18.39
CA ARG A 26 10.76 -5.42 -18.29
C ARG A 26 11.45 -5.12 -19.62
N TRP A 27 10.92 -5.63 -20.72
CA TRP A 27 11.48 -5.36 -22.04
C TRP A 27 11.36 -3.88 -22.43
N PHE A 28 10.18 -3.26 -22.24
CA PHE A 28 9.99 -1.83 -22.50
C PHE A 28 10.92 -0.95 -21.65
N SER A 29 11.06 -1.32 -20.38
CA SER A 29 11.98 -0.70 -19.43
C SER A 29 13.45 -0.77 -19.86
N LEU A 30 13.92 -1.94 -20.29
CA LEU A 30 15.29 -2.13 -20.80
C LEU A 30 15.52 -1.33 -22.08
N ILE A 31 14.55 -1.35 -23.00
CA ILE A 31 14.62 -0.60 -24.26
C ILE A 31 14.73 0.90 -23.97
N SER A 32 13.90 1.43 -23.07
CA SER A 32 13.94 2.85 -22.67
C SER A 32 15.27 3.24 -22.00
N SER A 33 15.80 2.35 -21.15
CA SER A 33 17.04 2.56 -20.40
C SER A 33 18.29 2.56 -21.28
N VAL A 34 18.30 1.79 -22.37
CA VAL A 34 19.40 1.73 -23.35
C VAL A 34 19.28 2.82 -24.41
N SER A 35 18.05 3.12 -24.84
CA SER A 35 17.84 4.04 -25.97
C SER A 35 18.11 5.51 -25.61
N PHE A 36 17.84 5.92 -24.35
CA PHE A 36 18.11 7.29 -23.88
C PHE A 36 19.61 7.66 -23.88
N PRO A 37 20.49 6.83 -23.34
CA PRO A 37 21.93 7.10 -23.44
C PRO A 37 22.49 7.04 -24.87
N VAL A 38 21.98 6.16 -25.73
CA VAL A 38 22.37 6.12 -27.15
C VAL A 38 21.97 7.40 -27.88
N PHE A 39 20.77 7.92 -27.61
CA PHE A 39 20.31 9.19 -28.17
C PHE A 39 21.16 10.37 -27.71
N LEU A 40 21.53 10.42 -26.43
CA LEU A 40 22.43 11.47 -25.94
C LEU A 40 23.81 11.39 -26.58
N TRP A 41 24.34 10.19 -26.79
CA TRP A 41 25.57 10.01 -27.57
C TRP A 41 25.43 10.51 -29.02
N LEU A 42 24.32 10.25 -29.69
CA LEU A 42 24.05 10.75 -31.05
C LEU A 42 24.02 12.29 -31.12
N ILE A 43 23.59 12.97 -30.05
CA ILE A 43 23.60 14.44 -29.96
C ILE A 43 25.01 14.98 -29.68
N HIS A 44 25.78 14.28 -28.83
CA HIS A 44 27.11 14.75 -28.44
C HIS A 44 28.22 14.39 -29.42
N LEU A 45 28.07 13.34 -30.25
CA LEU A 45 29.08 12.93 -31.23
C LEU A 45 29.42 14.04 -32.27
N PRO A 46 28.44 14.77 -32.85
CA PRO A 46 28.71 15.93 -33.70
C PRO A 46 29.39 17.07 -32.93
N LEU A 47 28.97 17.33 -31.69
CA LEU A 47 29.54 18.39 -30.84
C LEU A 47 31.02 18.12 -30.51
N ILE A 48 31.34 16.85 -30.20
CA ILE A 48 32.70 16.36 -29.98
C ILE A 48 33.55 16.49 -31.27
N SER A 49 32.94 16.36 -32.45
CA SER A 49 33.62 16.58 -33.72
C SER A 49 33.79 18.06 -34.08
N GLU A 50 32.92 18.95 -33.58
CA GLU A 50 33.01 20.42 -33.72
C GLU A 50 34.00 21.07 -32.74
N PHE A 51 34.39 20.37 -31.68
CA PHE A 51 35.57 20.67 -30.84
C PHE A 51 36.85 20.91 -31.67
N ARG A 52 36.85 20.39 -32.91
CA ARG A 52 37.84 20.59 -33.98
C ARG A 52 37.94 22.05 -34.47
N VAL A 53 36.92 22.88 -34.29
CA VAL A 53 36.76 24.16 -35.02
C VAL A 53 36.69 25.39 -34.11
N LYS A 54 36.14 25.30 -32.90
CA LYS A 54 36.06 26.44 -31.96
C LYS A 54 36.73 26.12 -30.63
N GLN A 55 37.62 27.01 -30.21
CA GLN A 55 38.41 26.94 -28.98
C GLN A 55 37.56 27.23 -27.71
N GLU A 56 36.37 26.65 -27.55
CA GLU A 56 35.49 26.81 -26.38
C GLU A 56 35.49 25.54 -25.50
N ARG A 57 36.67 25.20 -24.98
CA ARG A 57 36.99 23.86 -24.43
C ARG A 57 36.29 23.49 -23.11
N ILE A 58 35.81 24.45 -22.32
CA ILE A 58 35.34 24.21 -20.93
C ILE A 58 33.81 24.00 -20.87
N ALA A 59 33.05 24.81 -21.62
CA ALA A 59 31.59 24.77 -21.60
C ALA A 59 31.04 23.48 -22.24
N GLU A 60 31.65 23.02 -23.33
CA GLU A 60 31.24 21.81 -24.03
C GLU A 60 31.57 20.54 -23.25
N LEU A 61 32.74 20.50 -22.57
CA LEU A 61 33.12 19.38 -21.70
C LEU A 61 32.22 19.29 -20.46
N ALA A 62 31.82 20.44 -19.90
CA ALA A 62 30.85 20.51 -18.80
C ALA A 62 29.43 20.10 -19.24
N SER A 63 29.03 20.41 -20.48
CA SER A 63 27.75 19.98 -21.05
C SER A 63 27.72 18.45 -21.22
N LEU A 64 28.82 17.87 -21.71
CA LEU A 64 28.97 16.42 -21.89
C LEU A 64 29.01 15.66 -20.55
N SER A 65 29.70 16.19 -19.53
CA SER A 65 29.69 15.55 -18.20
C SER A 65 28.31 15.62 -17.54
N SER A 66 27.59 16.73 -17.70
CA SER A 66 26.24 16.93 -17.18
C SER A 66 25.22 16.00 -17.85
N SER A 67 25.30 15.83 -19.17
CA SER A 67 24.41 14.93 -19.90
C SER A 67 24.64 13.45 -19.55
N LEU A 68 25.89 13.05 -19.33
CA LEU A 68 26.23 11.71 -18.86
C LEU A 68 25.73 11.46 -17.42
N ALA A 69 25.72 12.47 -16.56
CA ALA A 69 25.11 12.37 -15.23
C ALA A 69 23.58 12.25 -15.28
N ILE A 70 22.93 12.96 -16.20
CA ILE A 70 21.47 12.84 -16.40
C ILE A 70 21.12 11.44 -16.92
N CYS A 71 21.93 10.86 -17.81
CA CYS A 71 21.79 9.47 -18.25
C CYS A 71 21.81 8.48 -17.09
N THR A 72 22.79 8.57 -16.20
CA THR A 72 22.93 7.63 -15.08
C THR A 72 21.80 7.80 -14.09
N LEU A 73 21.38 9.03 -13.75
CA LEU A 73 20.23 9.27 -12.87
C LEU A 73 18.90 8.81 -13.48
N TYR A 74 18.71 9.00 -14.78
CA TYR A 74 17.49 8.55 -15.48
C TYR A 74 17.28 7.04 -15.34
N GLN A 75 18.36 6.23 -15.38
CA GLN A 75 18.28 4.78 -15.21
C GLN A 75 17.72 4.37 -13.83
N PHE A 76 17.95 5.17 -12.78
CA PHE A 76 17.42 4.92 -11.44
C PHE A 76 15.99 5.45 -11.25
N PHE A 77 15.63 6.56 -11.91
CA PHE A 77 14.30 7.16 -11.77
C PHE A 77 13.19 6.38 -12.47
N VAL A 78 13.49 5.77 -13.62
CA VAL A 78 12.43 5.17 -14.43
C VAL A 78 11.91 3.89 -13.76
N LEU A 79 12.75 3.10 -13.05
CA LEU A 79 12.39 1.71 -12.73
C LEU A 79 12.95 1.15 -11.41
N PRO A 80 12.10 0.91 -10.39
CA PRO A 80 12.57 0.43 -9.08
C PRO A 80 12.53 -1.09 -8.86
N ARG A 81 12.31 -1.92 -9.90
CA ARG A 81 11.89 -3.32 -9.69
C ARG A 81 13.01 -4.36 -9.74
N HIS A 82 14.12 -4.13 -10.46
CA HIS A 82 15.24 -5.07 -10.56
C HIS A 82 16.61 -4.41 -10.30
N ARG A 83 16.80 -3.98 -9.05
CA ARG A 83 17.95 -3.16 -8.59
C ARG A 83 19.31 -3.66 -9.09
N ARG A 84 19.60 -4.96 -8.94
CA ARG A 84 20.91 -5.54 -9.28
C ARG A 84 21.23 -5.47 -10.78
N LEU A 85 20.27 -5.79 -11.64
CA LEU A 85 20.50 -5.80 -13.09
C LEU A 85 20.78 -4.38 -13.62
N PHE A 86 20.04 -3.40 -13.11
CA PHE A 86 20.23 -2.01 -13.53
C PHE A 86 21.49 -1.38 -12.96
N THR A 87 21.95 -1.76 -11.76
CA THR A 87 23.27 -1.33 -11.27
C THR A 87 24.39 -1.88 -12.14
N PHE A 88 24.32 -3.13 -12.58
CA PHE A 88 25.31 -3.69 -13.53
C PHE A 88 25.24 -3.01 -14.90
N LEU A 89 24.03 -2.71 -15.39
CA LEU A 89 23.85 -2.01 -16.66
C LEU A 89 24.40 -0.57 -16.60
N SER A 90 24.14 0.15 -15.51
CA SER A 90 24.66 1.51 -15.30
C SER A 90 26.18 1.54 -15.17
N LEU A 91 26.75 0.57 -14.43
CA LEU A 91 28.19 0.40 -14.32
C LEU A 91 28.84 0.10 -15.68
N GLY A 92 28.25 -0.80 -16.47
CA GLY A 92 28.68 -1.08 -17.82
C GLY A 92 28.63 0.16 -18.71
N PHE A 93 27.58 0.98 -18.59
CA PHE A 93 27.44 2.22 -19.34
C PHE A 93 28.53 3.25 -18.97
N ILE A 94 28.84 3.41 -17.68
CA ILE A 94 29.92 4.28 -17.20
C ILE A 94 31.27 3.83 -17.76
N ILE A 95 31.57 2.53 -17.72
CA ILE A 95 32.81 1.97 -18.28
C ILE A 95 32.88 2.24 -19.79
N CYS A 96 31.81 1.96 -20.54
CA CYS A 96 31.76 2.24 -21.98
C CYS A 96 31.97 3.73 -22.30
N ASN A 97 31.29 4.64 -21.60
CA ASN A 97 31.47 6.08 -21.81
C ASN A 97 32.91 6.53 -21.55
N THR A 98 33.50 6.03 -20.46
CA THR A 98 34.88 6.36 -20.07
C THR A 98 35.86 5.84 -21.12
N LEU A 99 35.65 4.64 -21.66
CA LEU A 99 36.46 4.09 -22.74
C LEU A 99 36.32 4.88 -24.04
N ILE A 100 35.09 5.24 -24.44
CA ILE A 100 34.88 5.99 -25.70
C ILE A 100 35.53 7.38 -25.60
N ILE A 101 35.37 8.08 -24.47
CA ILE A 101 36.01 9.38 -24.22
C ILE A 101 37.54 9.23 -24.16
N GLY A 102 38.05 8.19 -23.51
CA GLY A 102 39.49 7.90 -23.42
C GLY A 102 40.11 7.61 -24.79
N ILE A 103 39.46 6.79 -25.62
CA ILE A 103 39.90 6.49 -26.99
C ILE A 103 39.85 7.76 -27.86
N PHE A 104 38.80 8.57 -27.72
CA PHE A 104 38.68 9.83 -28.42
C PHE A 104 39.84 10.77 -28.07
N LEU A 105 40.10 11.00 -26.78
CA LEU A 105 41.21 11.86 -26.35
C LEU A 105 42.59 11.32 -26.79
N TYR A 106 42.77 10.00 -26.85
CA TYR A 106 44.00 9.38 -27.32
C TYR A 106 44.25 9.59 -28.83
N ILE A 107 43.22 9.39 -29.67
CA ILE A 107 43.33 9.55 -31.14
C ILE A 107 43.64 11.00 -31.53
N TYR A 108 43.07 11.97 -30.81
CA TYR A 108 43.21 13.39 -31.12
C TYR A 108 44.30 14.10 -30.31
N ASN A 109 45.13 13.34 -29.58
CA ASN A 109 46.19 13.86 -28.71
C ASN A 109 47.22 14.74 -29.45
N ASP A 110 47.45 14.50 -30.74
CA ASP A 110 48.42 15.22 -31.56
C ASP A 110 47.91 16.59 -32.07
N GLN A 111 46.58 16.79 -32.12
CA GLN A 111 45.96 18.06 -32.54
C GLN A 111 45.43 18.89 -31.37
N LEU A 112 45.13 18.26 -30.24
CA LEU A 112 44.80 18.92 -29.00
C LEU A 112 46.09 19.18 -28.24
N ALA A 113 46.66 20.37 -28.37
CA ALA A 113 47.77 20.84 -27.53
C ALA A 113 47.32 20.96 -26.06
N PHE A 114 47.17 19.82 -25.38
CA PHE A 114 47.10 19.72 -23.94
C PHE A 114 48.53 19.64 -23.42
N SER A 115 48.87 20.52 -22.48
CA SER A 115 50.16 20.47 -21.77
C SER A 115 50.26 19.28 -20.79
N GLU A 116 49.21 18.46 -20.70
CA GLU A 116 48.97 17.43 -19.70
C GLU A 116 48.56 16.12 -20.40
N SER A 117 48.90 14.98 -19.78
CA SER A 117 48.54 13.67 -20.34
C SER A 117 47.01 13.48 -20.41
N PRO A 118 46.46 12.88 -21.50
CA PRO A 118 45.01 12.70 -21.68
C PRO A 118 44.34 11.88 -20.55
N ILE A 119 45.15 11.09 -19.83
CA ILE A 119 44.72 10.29 -18.68
C ILE A 119 44.25 11.18 -17.52
N LEU A 120 44.92 12.32 -17.29
CA LEU A 120 44.60 13.22 -16.19
C LEU A 120 43.22 13.89 -16.35
N ALA A 121 42.73 14.02 -17.59
CA ALA A 121 41.39 14.55 -17.89
C ALA A 121 40.27 13.51 -17.73
N VAL A 122 40.56 12.22 -17.92
CA VAL A 122 39.57 11.13 -17.84
C VAL A 122 39.24 10.74 -16.39
N ILE A 123 40.23 10.78 -15.51
CA ILE A 123 40.08 10.44 -14.08
C ILE A 123 38.96 11.25 -13.38
N PRO A 124 38.92 12.59 -13.44
CA PRO A 124 37.87 13.36 -12.76
C PRO A 124 36.47 13.10 -13.34
N LEU A 125 36.35 12.83 -14.65
CA LEU A 125 35.08 12.46 -15.29
C LEU A 125 34.56 11.11 -14.78
N PHE A 126 35.46 10.13 -14.63
CA PHE A 126 35.12 8.82 -14.09
C PHE A 126 34.69 8.92 -12.61
N ILE A 127 35.42 9.69 -11.80
CA ILE A 127 35.08 9.92 -10.38
C ILE A 127 33.72 10.60 -10.27
N TYR A 128 33.45 11.63 -11.08
CA TYR A 128 32.16 12.31 -11.10
C TYR A 128 31.01 11.35 -11.43
N GLN A 129 31.16 10.51 -12.46
CA GLN A 129 30.15 9.52 -12.82
C GLN A 129 29.95 8.44 -11.73
N LEU A 130 31.02 8.05 -11.03
CA LEU A 130 30.94 7.12 -9.92
C LEU A 130 30.18 7.70 -8.72
N ILE A 131 30.38 8.99 -8.41
CA ILE A 131 29.63 9.68 -7.36
C ILE A 131 28.13 9.70 -7.69
N VAL A 132 27.78 10.04 -8.94
CA VAL A 132 26.39 10.07 -9.39
C VAL A 132 25.76 8.66 -9.32
N LEU A 133 26.52 7.61 -9.64
CA LEU A 133 26.07 6.22 -9.47
C LEU A 133 25.75 5.89 -8.01
N ILE A 134 26.63 6.27 -7.08
CA ILE A 134 26.42 6.04 -5.64
C ILE A 134 25.17 6.78 -5.15
N VAL A 135 24.98 8.04 -5.55
CA VAL A 135 23.79 8.84 -5.23
C VAL A 135 22.52 8.16 -5.78
N GLY A 136 22.57 7.67 -7.01
CA GLY A 136 21.47 6.91 -7.62
C GLY A 136 21.10 5.65 -6.83
N ILE A 137 22.10 4.88 -6.39
CA ILE A 137 21.91 3.68 -5.57
C ILE A 137 21.27 4.02 -4.22
N ILE A 138 21.74 5.08 -3.54
CA ILE A 138 21.18 5.50 -2.24
C ILE A 138 19.73 5.96 -2.40
N CYS A 139 19.44 6.76 -3.43
CA CYS A 139 18.09 7.27 -3.70
C CYS A 139 17.10 6.14 -3.98
N ASP A 140 17.50 5.17 -4.83
CA ASP A 140 16.69 3.98 -5.05
C ASP A 140 16.52 3.21 -3.73
N SER A 141 17.62 2.97 -2.99
CA SER A 141 17.62 2.26 -1.70
C SER A 141 16.54 2.77 -0.76
N ASN A 142 16.58 4.08 -0.50
CA ASN A 142 15.60 4.78 0.31
C ASN A 142 14.17 4.60 -0.22
N SER A 143 13.97 4.81 -1.53
CA SER A 143 12.65 4.67 -2.16
C SER A 143 12.06 3.27 -2.03
N ALA A 144 12.89 2.21 -2.09
CA ALA A 144 12.43 0.85 -1.85
C ALA A 144 12.07 0.60 -0.39
N SER A 145 12.88 1.08 0.55
CA SER A 145 12.59 0.99 1.98
C SER A 145 11.27 1.69 2.32
N SER A 146 11.03 2.89 1.77
CA SER A 146 9.74 3.59 1.95
C SER A 146 8.56 2.79 1.40
N ARG A 147 8.69 2.18 0.22
CA ARG A 147 7.62 1.33 -0.37
C ARG A 147 7.34 0.10 0.49
N GLN A 148 8.37 -0.54 1.02
CA GLN A 148 8.21 -1.68 1.92
C GLN A 148 7.50 -1.28 3.21
N ALA A 149 7.90 -0.16 3.82
CA ALA A 149 7.25 0.37 5.02
C ALA A 149 5.76 0.71 4.78
N ILE A 150 5.43 1.31 3.63
CA ILE A 150 4.03 1.60 3.26
C ILE A 150 3.24 0.30 3.08
N ALA A 151 3.81 -0.70 2.39
CA ALA A 151 3.15 -1.98 2.19
C ALA A 151 2.90 -2.74 3.50
N GLN A 152 3.85 -2.71 4.43
CA GLN A 152 3.70 -3.29 5.77
C GLN A 152 2.58 -2.59 6.54
N LYS A 153 2.62 -1.25 6.62
CA LYS A 153 1.57 -0.46 7.29
C LYS A 153 0.19 -0.69 6.69
N LEU A 154 0.10 -0.82 5.37
CA LEU A 154 -1.17 -1.10 4.69
C LEU A 154 -1.69 -2.50 5.05
N THR A 155 -0.81 -3.50 5.06
CA THR A 155 -1.17 -4.88 5.43
C THR A 155 -1.67 -4.94 6.87
N GLU A 156 -0.94 -4.30 7.78
CA GLU A 156 -1.31 -4.21 9.19
C GLU A 156 -2.64 -3.45 9.38
N ALA A 157 -2.86 -2.35 8.66
CA ALA A 157 -4.12 -1.61 8.71
C ALA A 157 -5.31 -2.45 8.22
N ILE A 158 -5.11 -3.29 7.20
CA ILE A 158 -6.15 -4.21 6.71
C ILE A 158 -6.45 -5.29 7.76
N GLN A 159 -5.42 -5.89 8.36
CA GLN A 159 -5.59 -6.90 9.42
C GLN A 159 -6.37 -6.34 10.61
N ARG A 160 -5.99 -5.16 11.11
CA ARG A 160 -6.72 -4.52 12.22
C ARG A 160 -8.18 -4.20 11.87
N ARG A 161 -8.47 -3.84 10.62
CA ARG A 161 -9.85 -3.59 10.18
C ARG A 161 -10.70 -4.86 10.23
N ASP A 162 -10.15 -5.98 9.78
CA ASP A 162 -10.83 -7.28 9.83
C ASP A 162 -11.10 -7.70 11.29
N GLU A 163 -10.10 -7.56 12.17
CA GLU A 163 -10.26 -7.85 13.61
C GLU A 163 -11.36 -6.97 14.25
N LEU A 164 -11.38 -5.68 13.95
CA LEU A 164 -12.41 -4.75 14.45
C LEU A 164 -13.81 -5.11 13.95
N GLU A 165 -13.93 -5.54 12.69
CA GLU A 165 -15.20 -5.97 12.11
C GLU A 165 -15.72 -7.24 12.78
N GLN A 166 -14.85 -8.21 13.06
CA GLN A 166 -15.22 -9.42 13.81
C GLN A 166 -15.67 -9.10 15.24
N LEU A 167 -14.95 -8.23 15.94
CA LEU A 167 -15.32 -7.80 17.30
C LEU A 167 -16.66 -7.07 17.31
N LYS A 168 -16.90 -6.20 16.32
CA LYS A 168 -18.18 -5.52 16.15
C LYS A 168 -19.32 -6.53 15.93
N ASN A 169 -19.15 -7.49 15.02
CA ASN A 169 -20.17 -8.50 14.76
C ASN A 169 -20.52 -9.34 16.00
N ARG A 170 -19.51 -9.67 16.83
CA ARG A 170 -19.76 -10.35 18.13
C ARG A 170 -20.52 -9.47 19.11
N GLN A 171 -20.18 -8.18 19.18
CA GLN A 171 -20.90 -7.22 20.04
C GLN A 171 -22.36 -7.08 19.59
N ASP A 172 -22.61 -6.94 18.29
CA ASP A 172 -23.96 -6.82 17.72
C ASP A 172 -24.79 -8.09 18.00
N GLN A 173 -24.18 -9.29 17.88
CA GLN A 173 -24.84 -10.56 18.20
C GLN A 173 -25.24 -10.64 19.68
N LEU A 174 -24.34 -10.26 20.60
CA LEU A 174 -24.61 -10.27 22.05
C LEU A 174 -25.67 -9.23 22.44
N LEU A 175 -25.70 -8.09 21.73
CA LEU A 175 -26.71 -7.06 21.95
C LEU A 175 -28.09 -7.59 21.53
N LEU A 176 -28.19 -8.18 20.34
CA LEU A 176 -29.44 -8.74 19.79
C LEU A 176 -29.94 -9.99 20.53
N SER A 177 -29.09 -10.72 21.26
CA SER A 177 -29.53 -11.89 22.05
C SER A 177 -30.33 -11.52 23.30
N VAL A 178 -30.29 -10.26 23.73
CA VAL A 178 -30.96 -9.79 24.96
C VAL A 178 -31.95 -8.67 24.68
N ILE A 179 -31.69 -7.85 23.66
CA ILE A 179 -32.51 -6.68 23.32
C ILE A 179 -33.23 -6.94 22.00
N PRO A 180 -34.58 -6.78 21.95
CA PRO A 180 -35.33 -6.91 20.71
C PRO A 180 -34.83 -5.97 19.59
N PRO A 181 -34.86 -6.40 18.31
CA PRO A 181 -34.27 -5.64 17.18
C PRO A 181 -34.80 -4.21 17.04
N TYR A 182 -36.08 -3.97 17.37
CA TYR A 182 -36.72 -2.65 17.28
C TYR A 182 -36.27 -1.67 18.38
N LEU A 183 -35.63 -2.16 19.43
CA LEU A 183 -35.05 -1.35 20.52
C LEU A 183 -33.54 -1.16 20.37
N THR A 184 -32.89 -1.94 19.51
CA THR A 184 -31.43 -1.95 19.33
C THR A 184 -30.86 -0.57 18.96
N ASP A 185 -31.52 0.17 18.07
CA ASP A 185 -31.07 1.52 17.68
C ASP A 185 -31.18 2.55 18.82
N LYS A 186 -32.17 2.39 19.71
CA LYS A 186 -32.37 3.29 20.86
C LYS A 186 -31.39 2.96 21.98
N VAL A 187 -31.23 1.68 22.30
CA VAL A 187 -30.37 1.21 23.39
C VAL A 187 -28.89 1.35 23.01
N SER A 188 -28.52 1.10 21.75
CA SER A 188 -27.15 1.40 21.28
C SER A 188 -26.84 2.89 21.44
N LYS A 189 -27.73 3.78 20.99
CA LYS A 189 -27.55 5.23 21.13
C LYS A 189 -27.45 5.68 22.59
N SER A 190 -28.25 5.13 23.51
CA SER A 190 -28.15 5.49 24.94
C SER A 190 -26.87 4.96 25.59
N ILE A 191 -26.42 3.75 25.24
CA ILE A 191 -25.12 3.22 25.69
C ILE A 191 -23.97 4.09 25.16
N PHE A 192 -23.96 4.41 23.86
CA PHE A 192 -22.93 5.25 23.26
C PHE A 192 -22.93 6.67 23.84
N ALA A 193 -24.09 7.27 24.06
CA ALA A 193 -24.22 8.59 24.68
C ALA A 193 -23.71 8.59 26.13
N THR A 194 -24.01 7.53 26.89
CA THR A 194 -23.57 7.40 28.28
C THR A 194 -22.08 7.11 28.38
N SER A 195 -21.51 6.30 27.49
CA SER A 195 -20.07 6.00 27.48
C SER A 195 -19.22 7.19 27.03
N SER A 196 -19.71 7.99 26.05
CA SER A 196 -19.00 9.19 25.59
C SER A 196 -19.12 10.39 26.54
N ALA A 197 -20.17 10.44 27.36
CA ALA A 197 -20.30 11.43 28.44
C ALA A 197 -19.46 11.10 29.70
N ALA A 198 -19.14 9.82 29.92
CA ALA A 198 -18.35 9.37 31.07
C ALA A 198 -16.86 9.76 31.01
N ASP A 199 -16.33 10.08 29.82
CA ASP A 199 -14.93 10.47 29.63
C ASP A 199 -14.62 11.94 30.03
N PHE A 200 -15.64 12.75 30.35
CA PHE A 200 -15.44 14.18 30.68
C PHE A 200 -15.68 14.58 32.14
N SER A 201 -16.21 13.70 32.99
CA SER A 201 -16.48 14.02 34.41
C SER A 201 -15.67 13.18 35.38
N LYS A 202 -14.70 13.84 36.00
CA LYS A 202 -13.89 13.44 37.15
C LYS A 202 -14.56 12.50 38.16
N GLN A 203 -13.75 11.55 38.64
CA GLN A 203 -13.64 11.03 40.01
C GLN A 203 -14.91 10.52 40.71
N GLY A 204 -14.92 9.20 40.92
CA GLY A 204 -15.53 8.54 42.06
C GLY A 204 -17.00 8.15 41.86
N THR A 205 -17.28 6.84 41.98
CA THR A 205 -18.61 6.21 42.13
C THR A 205 -19.44 5.83 40.89
N THR A 206 -18.94 6.01 39.66
CA THR A 206 -19.77 5.90 38.44
C THR A 206 -19.78 4.54 37.72
N GLN A 207 -19.45 3.40 38.35
CA GLN A 207 -19.69 2.10 37.71
C GLN A 207 -21.17 1.68 37.70
N MET A 208 -22.03 2.38 38.46
CA MET A 208 -23.42 1.97 38.65
C MET A 208 -24.41 2.56 37.63
N LYS A 209 -24.05 3.57 36.82
CA LYS A 209 -25.02 4.36 36.05
C LYS A 209 -25.28 3.92 34.60
N LEU A 210 -24.52 2.97 34.04
CA LEU A 210 -24.64 2.61 32.62
C LEU A 210 -25.98 1.95 32.24
N PHE A 211 -26.76 1.48 33.22
CA PHE A 211 -28.01 0.73 33.01
C PHE A 211 -29.25 1.35 33.69
N HIS A 212 -29.21 2.61 34.12
CA HIS A 212 -30.32 3.22 34.86
C HIS A 212 -31.41 3.88 33.99
N GLU A 213 -31.34 3.75 32.66
CA GLU A 213 -32.38 4.29 31.77
C GLU A 213 -33.46 3.23 31.52
N LEU A 214 -34.51 3.26 32.34
CA LEU A 214 -35.67 2.39 32.17
C LEU A 214 -36.51 2.86 30.96
N HIS A 215 -36.45 2.12 29.86
CA HIS A 215 -37.28 2.39 28.69
C HIS A 215 -38.64 1.68 28.81
N VAL A 216 -39.67 2.41 29.25
CA VAL A 216 -41.07 1.93 29.25
C VAL A 216 -41.81 2.52 28.05
N GLN A 217 -42.52 1.68 27.29
CA GLN A 217 -43.43 2.10 26.23
C GLN A 217 -44.83 1.54 26.52
N VAL A 218 -45.84 2.39 26.35
CA VAL A 218 -47.25 1.99 26.42
C VAL A 218 -47.68 1.56 25.03
N HIS A 219 -48.27 0.38 24.93
CA HIS A 219 -48.79 -0.17 23.68
C HIS A 219 -50.29 -0.43 23.81
N ASP A 220 -51.08 0.18 22.95
CA ASP A 220 -52.51 -0.09 22.83
C ASP A 220 -52.74 -1.26 21.85
N ASN A 221 -53.80 -2.05 22.07
CA ASN A 221 -54.20 -3.17 21.21
C ASN A 221 -53.18 -4.33 21.13
N VAL A 222 -52.62 -4.74 22.27
CA VAL A 222 -51.81 -5.96 22.38
C VAL A 222 -52.60 -7.11 23.01
N SER A 223 -52.27 -8.34 22.63
CA SER A 223 -52.77 -9.56 23.30
C SER A 223 -51.63 -10.19 24.08
N ILE A 224 -51.90 -10.62 25.32
CA ILE A 224 -50.91 -11.28 26.19
C ILE A 224 -51.34 -12.73 26.37
N LEU A 225 -50.44 -13.66 26.06
CA LEU A 225 -50.63 -15.10 26.26
C LEU A 225 -49.82 -15.55 27.47
N PHE A 226 -50.48 -16.18 28.45
CA PHE A 226 -49.83 -16.90 29.53
C PHE A 226 -49.90 -18.40 29.24
N ALA A 227 -48.78 -19.09 29.43
CA ALA A 227 -48.69 -20.55 29.32
C ALA A 227 -47.88 -21.08 30.51
N ASP A 228 -48.28 -22.23 31.03
CA ASP A 228 -47.61 -22.90 32.15
C ASP A 228 -47.46 -24.40 31.86
N ILE A 229 -46.43 -25.01 32.41
CA ILE A 229 -46.17 -26.44 32.28
C ILE A 229 -46.94 -27.17 33.39
N VAL A 230 -48.05 -27.81 32.99
CA VAL A 230 -48.87 -28.58 33.92
C VAL A 230 -48.05 -29.71 34.55
N ASN A 231 -48.17 -29.86 35.87
CA ASN A 231 -47.49 -30.89 36.67
C ASN A 231 -45.94 -30.85 36.61
N PHE A 232 -45.34 -29.68 36.36
CA PHE A 232 -43.88 -29.53 36.32
C PHE A 232 -43.18 -30.11 37.57
N THR A 233 -43.73 -29.90 38.77
CA THR A 233 -43.15 -30.41 40.02
C THR A 233 -43.01 -31.93 40.05
N GLN A 234 -43.97 -32.67 39.48
CA GLN A 234 -43.90 -34.14 39.41
C GLN A 234 -42.85 -34.59 38.39
N LEU A 235 -42.77 -33.91 37.24
CA LEU A 235 -41.77 -34.18 36.21
C LEU A 235 -40.34 -33.91 36.72
N ALA A 236 -40.15 -32.81 37.46
CA ALA A 236 -38.88 -32.46 38.07
C ALA A 236 -38.44 -33.44 39.17
N ALA A 237 -39.39 -34.07 39.87
CA ALA A 237 -39.09 -35.08 40.90
C ALA A 237 -38.68 -36.44 40.32
N GLN A 238 -39.06 -36.75 39.08
CA GLN A 238 -38.79 -38.04 38.42
C GLN A 238 -37.49 -38.04 37.60
N LEU A 239 -36.96 -36.87 37.25
CA LEU A 239 -35.80 -36.72 36.36
C LEU A 239 -34.54 -36.28 37.13
N VAL A 240 -33.38 -36.76 36.66
CA VAL A 240 -32.09 -36.21 37.09
C VAL A 240 -31.92 -34.81 36.47
N ALA A 241 -31.28 -33.89 37.20
CA ALA A 241 -31.14 -32.49 36.80
C ALA A 241 -30.71 -32.28 35.34
N LYS A 242 -29.78 -33.09 34.84
CA LYS A 242 -29.32 -33.03 33.44
C LYS A 242 -30.43 -33.37 32.43
N ASP A 243 -31.22 -34.39 32.71
CA ASP A 243 -32.28 -34.86 31.82
C ASP A 243 -33.50 -33.93 31.87
N LEU A 244 -33.76 -33.32 33.03
CA LEU A 244 -34.76 -32.25 33.17
C LEU A 244 -34.39 -31.03 32.31
N VAL A 245 -33.13 -30.56 32.39
CA VAL A 245 -32.64 -29.44 31.58
C VAL A 245 -32.72 -29.75 30.09
N LYS A 246 -32.37 -30.98 29.68
CA LYS A 246 -32.49 -31.41 28.29
C LYS A 246 -33.95 -31.39 27.81
N THR A 247 -34.87 -31.95 28.60
CA THR A 247 -36.30 -32.00 28.28
C THR A 247 -36.90 -30.59 28.16
N LEU A 248 -36.55 -29.69 29.08
CA LEU A 248 -36.98 -28.29 29.02
C LEU A 248 -36.40 -27.56 27.81
N ASN A 249 -35.12 -27.79 27.49
CA ASN A 249 -34.48 -27.15 26.33
C ASN A 249 -35.16 -27.59 25.02
N GLU A 250 -35.54 -28.87 24.90
CA GLU A 250 -36.30 -29.36 23.74
C GLU A 250 -37.71 -28.74 23.65
N LEU A 251 -38.40 -28.58 24.78
CA LEU A 251 -39.72 -27.94 24.84
C LEU A 251 -39.65 -26.46 24.43
N TYR A 252 -38.72 -25.70 25.03
CA TYR A 252 -38.55 -24.28 24.70
C TYR A 252 -38.05 -24.08 23.27
N SER A 253 -37.16 -24.95 22.76
CA SER A 253 -36.71 -24.87 21.36
C SER A 253 -37.86 -25.05 20.36
N LYS A 254 -38.81 -25.95 20.64
CA LYS A 254 -40.02 -26.11 19.80
C LYS A 254 -40.93 -24.89 19.90
N PHE A 255 -41.12 -24.36 21.11
CA PHE A 255 -41.90 -23.16 21.34
C PHE A 255 -41.34 -21.95 20.57
N ASP A 256 -40.02 -21.75 20.63
CA ASP A 256 -39.33 -20.67 19.91
C ASP A 256 -39.51 -20.80 18.39
N ALA A 257 -39.41 -22.02 17.85
CA ALA A 257 -39.62 -22.28 16.43
C ALA A 257 -41.07 -21.99 15.98
N ASP A 258 -42.06 -22.42 16.77
CA ASP A 258 -43.49 -22.16 16.50
C ASP A 258 -43.82 -20.66 16.61
N ALA A 259 -43.22 -19.97 17.59
CA ALA A 259 -43.38 -18.53 17.75
C ALA A 259 -42.80 -17.75 16.56
N GLN A 260 -41.61 -18.12 16.10
CA GLN A 260 -40.97 -17.48 14.94
C GLN A 260 -41.75 -17.76 13.65
N ALA A 261 -42.21 -18.99 13.42
CA ALA A 261 -43.01 -19.32 12.25
C ALA A 261 -44.36 -18.57 12.21
N ASN A 262 -45.02 -18.40 13.36
CA ASN A 262 -46.25 -17.61 13.45
C ASN A 262 -45.99 -16.11 13.25
N PHE A 263 -44.85 -15.60 13.72
CA PHE A 263 -44.45 -14.21 13.49
C PHE A 263 -44.22 -13.92 12.00
N GLU A 264 -43.49 -14.79 11.30
CA GLU A 264 -43.22 -14.66 9.85
C GLU A 264 -44.48 -14.79 8.98
N ARG A 265 -45.44 -15.63 9.40
CA ARG A 265 -46.75 -15.75 8.72
C ARG A 265 -47.62 -14.50 8.82
N ASN A 266 -47.53 -13.75 9.91
CA ASN A 266 -48.33 -12.54 10.09
C ASN A 266 -47.72 -11.29 9.41
N LEU A 267 -46.50 -11.39 8.90
CA LEU A 267 -45.81 -10.32 8.16
C LEU A 267 -46.01 -10.40 6.63
N ASN A 268 -46.49 -11.54 6.11
CA ASN A 268 -46.80 -11.76 4.68
C ASN A 268 -48.32 -11.77 4.45
#